data_AF-A0A191Z2A9-F1
#
_entry.id   AF-A0A191Z2A9-F1
#
_cell.length_a   1.000
_cell.length_b   1.000
_cell.length_c   1.000
_cell.angle_alpha   90.00
_cell.angle_beta   90.00
_cell.angle_gamma   90.00
#
_symmetry.space_group_name_H-M   'P 1'
#
loop_
_entity.id
_entity.type
_entity.pdbx_description
1 polymer ?
#
loop_
_entity_poly.entity_id
_entity_poly.type
_entity_poly.pdbx_seq_one_letter_code
_entity_poly.pdbx_strand_id
1 'polypeptide(L)'
;MSVTADQATANTYDSQLRNNVRLSEVNGGDTTNPLWTSEIDAPDFGAALKQSLANANLLGDESAPYALRANLLRVDQPIFGLDFEVTSEVEYTLMESSTNKVVLREIIRTPFTAGVGDSFIAIKRLRLANEGSARVNIIAMLKRLSDLKIEARQVSLNN
;
A
#
# COMPACT_ATOMS: atom_id res chain seq x y z
N MET A 1 -10.99 2.91 0.26
CA MET A 1 -9.61 2.62 -0.18
C MET A 1 -9.10 1.20 0.11
N SER A 2 -9.47 0.52 1.21
CA SER A 2 -8.90 -0.80 1.54
C SER A 2 -9.22 -1.90 0.52
N VAL A 3 -8.32 -2.87 0.37
CA VAL A 3 -8.55 -4.06 -0.47
C VAL A 3 -9.49 -5.02 0.26
N THR A 4 -10.47 -5.60 -0.43
CA THR A 4 -11.41 -6.56 0.20
C THR A 4 -10.71 -7.87 0.55
N ALA A 5 -11.29 -8.67 1.45
CA ALA A 5 -10.72 -9.98 1.81
C ALA A 5 -10.58 -10.91 0.60
N ASP A 6 -11.58 -10.96 -0.28
CA ASP A 6 -11.54 -11.78 -1.50
C ASP A 6 -10.39 -11.37 -2.42
N GLN A 7 -10.17 -10.06 -2.60
CA GLN A 7 -9.07 -9.55 -3.42
C GLN A 7 -7.70 -9.76 -2.75
N ALA A 8 -7.63 -9.63 -1.42
CA ALA A 8 -6.39 -9.72 -0.65
C ALA A 8 -5.90 -11.17 -0.50
N THR A 9 -6.82 -12.13 -0.43
CA THR A 9 -6.52 -13.57 -0.26
C THR A 9 -6.40 -14.33 -1.58
N ALA A 10 -6.64 -13.68 -2.72
CA ALA A 10 -6.39 -14.24 -4.05
C ALA A 10 -4.91 -14.63 -4.28
N ASN A 11 -3.99 -14.07 -3.50
CA ASN A 11 -2.57 -14.38 -3.56
C ASN A 11 -2.14 -15.39 -2.47
N THR A 12 -1.13 -16.20 -2.78
CA THR A 12 -0.44 -17.03 -1.77
C THR A 12 0.84 -16.34 -1.33
N TYR A 13 0.96 -16.07 -0.04
CA TYR A 13 2.13 -15.43 0.57
C TYR A 13 3.08 -16.45 1.21
N ASP A 14 4.36 -16.08 1.27
CA ASP A 14 5.38 -16.79 2.04
C ASP A 14 4.93 -16.96 3.51
N SER A 15 5.17 -18.14 4.08
CA SER A 15 4.77 -18.45 5.46
C SER A 15 5.41 -17.51 6.48
N GLN A 16 6.60 -16.98 6.19
CA GLN A 16 7.28 -16.03 7.05
C GLN A 16 6.52 -14.70 7.19
N LEU A 17 5.74 -14.29 6.18
CA LEU A 17 5.00 -13.03 6.19
C LEU A 17 3.61 -13.13 6.82
N ARG A 18 3.06 -14.35 6.94
CA ARG A 18 1.70 -14.55 7.46
C ARG A 18 1.63 -14.13 8.93
N ASN A 19 0.72 -13.22 9.24
CA ASN A 19 0.55 -12.59 10.56
C ASN A 19 1.84 -11.98 11.15
N ASN A 20 2.79 -11.60 10.31
CA ASN A 20 4.15 -11.22 10.70
C ASN A 20 4.61 -9.90 10.09
N VAL A 21 3.70 -9.11 9.52
CA VAL A 21 3.97 -7.77 8.99
C VAL A 21 3.25 -6.73 9.85
N ARG A 22 3.99 -5.77 10.41
CA ARG A 22 3.42 -4.56 11.01
C ARG A 22 3.58 -3.38 10.08
N LEU A 23 2.60 -2.47 10.07
CA LEU A 23 2.73 -1.17 9.43
C LEU A 23 3.45 -0.23 10.40
N SER A 24 4.73 0.08 10.14
CA SER A 24 5.55 0.86 11.06
C SER A 24 5.40 2.36 10.88
N GLU A 25 5.21 2.82 9.64
CA GLU A 25 5.18 4.24 9.33
C GLU A 25 4.52 4.48 7.98
N VAL A 26 3.76 5.58 7.89
CA VAL A 26 3.19 6.09 6.64
C VAL A 26 3.53 7.56 6.55
N ASN A 27 4.30 7.92 5.54
CA ASN A 27 4.78 9.28 5.31
C ASN A 27 4.23 9.82 3.98
N GLY A 28 4.32 11.13 3.81
CA GLY A 28 3.88 11.83 2.60
C GLY A 28 2.52 12.50 2.77
N GLY A 29 2.18 13.38 1.84
CA GLY A 29 0.93 14.13 1.92
C GLY A 29 0.94 15.33 2.87
N ASP A 30 2.08 15.83 3.37
CA ASP A 30 2.14 17.14 4.08
C ASP A 30 3.46 17.90 3.83
N THR A 31 4.58 17.19 3.63
CA THR A 31 5.92 17.79 3.56
C THR A 31 6.48 18.02 2.15
N THR A 32 5.87 17.47 1.10
CA THR A 32 6.48 17.40 -0.24
C THR A 32 5.77 18.22 -1.31
N ASN A 33 4.44 18.39 -1.27
CA ASN A 33 3.71 19.37 -2.12
C ASN A 33 2.26 19.58 -1.59
N PRO A 34 1.75 20.82 -1.40
CA PRO A 34 0.40 21.07 -0.85
C PRO A 34 -0.79 20.61 -1.70
N LEU A 35 -0.61 20.35 -3.01
CA LEU A 35 -1.74 20.14 -3.94
C LEU A 35 -2.43 18.77 -3.84
N TRP A 36 -1.85 17.83 -3.10
CA TRP A 36 -2.31 16.43 -3.01
C TRP A 36 -2.49 15.97 -1.56
N THR A 37 -1.99 16.78 -0.61
CA THR A 37 -2.25 16.63 0.84
C THR A 37 -3.74 16.66 1.14
N SER A 38 -4.52 17.39 0.34
CA SER A 38 -5.96 17.56 0.52
C SER A 38 -6.82 16.39 0.01
N GLU A 39 -6.24 15.42 -0.69
CA GLU A 39 -7.01 14.44 -1.47
C GLU A 39 -6.75 12.98 -1.08
N ILE A 40 -5.54 12.66 -0.62
CA ILE A 40 -5.20 11.38 0.03
C ILE A 40 -4.32 11.72 1.23
N ASP A 41 -4.91 11.72 2.42
CA ASP A 41 -4.13 11.95 3.64
C ASP A 41 -3.40 10.67 4.08
N ALA A 42 -2.25 10.85 4.74
CA ALA A 42 -1.44 9.73 5.24
C ALA A 42 -2.20 8.85 6.26
N PRO A 43 -3.01 9.40 7.20
CA PRO A 43 -3.82 8.59 8.11
C PRO A 43 -4.80 7.63 7.43
N ASP A 44 -5.58 8.09 6.46
CA ASP A 44 -6.58 7.29 5.76
C ASP A 44 -5.91 6.26 4.85
N PHE A 45 -4.82 6.63 4.16
CA PHE A 45 -4.03 5.69 3.40
C PHE A 45 -3.44 4.60 4.31
N GLY A 46 -2.89 4.99 5.46
CA GLY A 46 -2.35 4.07 6.45
C GLY A 46 -3.40 3.14 7.04
N ALA A 47 -4.59 3.65 7.35
CA ALA A 47 -5.72 2.84 7.80
C ALA A 47 -6.15 1.83 6.72
N ALA A 48 -6.24 2.27 5.47
CA ALA A 48 -6.56 1.40 4.34
C ALA A 48 -5.50 0.31 4.11
N LEU A 49 -4.22 0.67 4.20
CA LEU A 49 -3.09 -0.26 4.07
C LEU A 49 -3.08 -1.29 5.20
N LYS A 50 -3.23 -0.85 6.47
CA LYS A 50 -3.30 -1.74 7.64
C LYS A 50 -4.48 -2.72 7.52
N GLN A 51 -5.66 -2.24 7.15
CA GLN A 51 -6.82 -3.10 6.94
C GLN A 51 -6.60 -4.10 5.79
N SER A 52 -5.90 -3.69 4.73
CA SER A 52 -5.59 -4.57 3.60
C SER A 52 -4.61 -5.68 3.98
N LEU A 53 -3.61 -5.39 4.82
CA LEU A 53 -2.72 -6.41 5.41
C LEU A 53 -3.50 -7.39 6.30
N ALA A 54 -4.45 -6.91 7.09
CA ALA A 54 -5.31 -7.76 7.91
C ALA A 54 -6.16 -8.69 7.03
N ASN A 55 -6.79 -8.13 6.00
CA ASN A 55 -7.59 -8.88 5.03
C ASN A 55 -6.75 -9.92 4.26
N ALA A 56 -5.45 -9.69 4.08
CA ALA A 56 -4.51 -10.62 3.47
C ALA A 56 -3.96 -11.71 4.44
N ASN A 57 -4.33 -11.68 5.72
CA ASN A 57 -3.72 -12.49 6.79
C ASN A 57 -2.19 -12.27 6.93
N LEU A 58 -1.75 -11.04 6.72
CA LEU A 58 -0.35 -10.62 6.86
C LEU A 58 -0.11 -9.79 8.12
N LEU A 59 -1.12 -9.05 8.57
CA LEU A 59 -0.98 -8.13 9.71
C LEU A 59 -0.62 -8.90 10.99
N GLY A 60 0.54 -8.59 11.56
CA GLY A 60 0.97 -9.05 12.88
C GLY A 60 0.76 -7.99 13.96
N ASP A 61 1.22 -8.31 15.16
CA ASP A 61 1.27 -7.35 16.27
C ASP A 61 2.48 -6.40 16.18
N GLU A 62 2.67 -5.55 17.19
CA GLU A 62 3.78 -4.59 17.23
C GLU A 62 5.17 -5.26 17.29
N SER A 63 5.25 -6.53 17.70
CA SER A 63 6.48 -7.33 17.75
C SER A 63 6.76 -8.08 16.44
N ALA A 64 5.90 -7.93 15.43
CA ALA A 64 6.03 -8.58 14.14
C ALA A 64 7.45 -8.42 13.54
N PRO A 65 8.05 -9.51 13.03
CA PRO A 65 9.44 -9.52 12.58
C PRO A 65 9.67 -8.67 11.33
N TYR A 66 8.62 -8.35 10.57
CA TYR A 66 8.73 -7.50 9.38
C TYR A 66 7.99 -6.17 9.58
N ALA A 67 8.73 -5.08 9.41
CA ALA A 67 8.20 -3.71 9.45
C ALA A 67 8.01 -3.19 8.02
N LEU A 68 6.77 -2.88 7.66
CA LEU A 68 6.40 -2.23 6.41
C LEU A 68 6.31 -0.72 6.63
N ARG A 69 7.06 0.04 5.85
CA ARG A 69 6.92 1.50 5.69
C ARG A 69 6.30 1.80 4.33
N ALA A 70 5.43 2.79 4.28
CA ALA A 70 4.93 3.38 3.04
C ALA A 70 5.25 4.88 2.98
N ASN A 71 5.82 5.35 1.88
CA ASN A 71 6.04 6.76 1.62
C ASN A 71 5.22 7.15 0.38
N LEU A 72 4.15 7.90 0.57
CA LEU A 72 3.35 8.48 -0.50
C LEU A 72 4.22 9.57 -1.18
N LEU A 73 4.71 9.28 -2.39
CA LEU A 73 5.71 10.09 -3.10
C LEU A 73 5.07 11.12 -4.04
N ARG A 74 3.98 10.74 -4.69
CA ARG A 74 3.23 11.63 -5.60
C ARG A 74 1.78 11.16 -5.78
N VAL A 75 0.87 12.10 -6.00
CA VAL A 75 -0.47 11.84 -6.54
C VAL A 75 -0.72 12.83 -7.66
N ASP A 76 -0.88 12.31 -8.88
CA ASP A 76 -1.20 13.09 -10.07
C ASP A 76 -2.70 13.05 -10.31
N GLN A 77 -3.32 14.22 -10.49
CA GLN A 77 -4.76 14.36 -10.69
C GLN A 77 -5.05 15.25 -11.89
N PRO A 78 -6.18 15.04 -12.57
CA PRO A 78 -6.59 15.88 -13.68
C PRO A 78 -7.22 17.16 -13.14
N ILE A 79 -6.95 18.29 -13.80
CA ILE A 79 -7.53 19.59 -13.45
C ILE A 79 -8.92 19.83 -14.07
N PHE A 80 -9.31 19.06 -15.08
CA PHE A 80 -10.63 19.10 -15.73
C PHE A 80 -10.85 17.82 -16.57
N GLY A 81 -12.10 17.48 -16.87
CA GLY A 81 -12.43 16.28 -17.65
C GLY A 81 -13.82 15.70 -17.33
N LEU A 82 -14.34 14.87 -18.23
CA LEU A 82 -15.54 14.06 -17.95
C LEU A 82 -15.18 12.87 -17.04
N ASP A 83 -14.07 12.21 -17.35
CA ASP A 83 -13.46 11.17 -16.53
C ASP A 83 -12.25 11.74 -15.80
N PHE A 84 -12.02 11.24 -14.58
CA PHE A 84 -10.89 11.66 -13.76
C PHE A 84 -9.96 10.47 -13.50
N GLU A 85 -8.78 10.51 -14.13
CA GLU A 85 -7.68 9.59 -13.85
C GLU A 85 -6.77 10.17 -12.77
N VAL A 86 -6.64 9.45 -11.66
CA VAL A 86 -5.68 9.77 -10.61
C VAL A 86 -4.59 8.70 -10.58
N THR A 87 -3.33 9.11 -10.52
CA THR A 87 -2.18 8.21 -10.39
C THR A 87 -1.51 8.41 -9.04
N SER A 88 -1.49 7.36 -8.21
CA SER A 88 -0.74 7.33 -6.95
C SER A 88 0.62 6.67 -7.15
N GLU A 89 1.67 7.27 -6.59
CA GLU A 89 3.04 6.75 -6.54
C GLU A 89 3.51 6.62 -5.10
N VAL A 90 3.83 5.40 -4.68
CA VAL A 90 4.16 5.06 -3.29
C VAL A 90 5.44 4.22 -3.27
N GLU A 91 6.39 4.61 -2.43
CA GLU A 91 7.51 3.73 -2.09
C GLU A 91 7.12 2.84 -0.90
N TYR A 92 7.27 1.54 -1.06
CA TYR A 92 7.13 0.57 0.01
C TYR A 92 8.49 0.00 0.37
N THR A 93 8.81 -0.04 1.67
CA THR A 93 9.99 -0.71 2.19
C THR A 93 9.56 -1.73 3.24
N LEU A 94 9.90 -3.01 3.03
CA LEU A 94 9.75 -4.06 4.02
C LEU A 94 11.13 -4.38 4.61
N MET A 95 11.23 -4.34 5.94
CA MET A 95 12.48 -4.54 6.67
C MET A 95 12.33 -5.65 7.72
N GLU A 96 13.33 -6.52 7.85
CA GLU A 96 13.45 -7.46 8.96
C GLU A 96 13.90 -6.70 10.22
N SER A 97 13.04 -6.60 11.23
CA SER A 97 13.23 -5.76 12.41
C SER A 97 14.46 -6.12 13.25
N SER A 98 14.87 -7.39 13.25
CA SER A 98 16.00 -7.86 14.08
C SER A 98 17.38 -7.59 13.48
N THR A 99 17.46 -7.41 12.16
CA THR A 99 18.72 -7.20 11.43
C THR A 99 18.78 -5.83 10.74
N ASN A 100 17.65 -5.12 10.67
CA ASN A 100 17.44 -3.95 9.82
C ASN A 100 17.69 -4.23 8.33
N LYS A 101 17.66 -5.49 7.90
CA LYS A 101 17.82 -5.86 6.48
C LYS A 101 16.56 -5.48 5.71
N VAL A 102 16.73 -4.71 4.65
CA VAL A 102 15.67 -4.44 3.68
C VAL A 102 15.46 -5.69 2.84
N VAL A 103 14.26 -6.26 2.91
CA VAL A 103 13.88 -7.46 2.15
C VAL A 103 13.00 -7.13 0.94
N LEU A 104 12.39 -5.95 0.92
CA LEU A 104 11.70 -5.37 -0.24
C LEU A 104 11.88 -3.85 -0.24
N ARG A 105 12.18 -3.26 -1.39
CA ARG A 105 12.01 -1.83 -1.64
C ARG A 105 11.53 -1.62 -3.07
N GLU A 106 10.34 -1.08 -3.22
CA GLU A 106 9.67 -0.92 -4.52
C GLU A 106 8.96 0.43 -4.57
N ILE A 107 9.03 1.09 -5.73
CA ILE A 107 8.19 2.24 -6.04
C ILE A 107 7.06 1.76 -6.94
N ILE A 108 5.83 1.90 -6.48
CA ILE A 108 4.63 1.43 -7.19
C ILE A 108 3.84 2.65 -7.63
N ARG A 109 3.65 2.77 -8.95
CA ARG A 109 2.86 3.83 -9.59
C ARG A 109 1.66 3.22 -10.29
N THR A 110 0.46 3.63 -9.91
CA THR A 110 -0.80 3.03 -10.41
C THR A 110 -1.87 4.07 -10.70
N PRO A 111 -2.42 4.10 -11.93
CA PRO A 111 -3.56 4.94 -12.27
C PRO A 111 -4.89 4.28 -11.88
N PHE A 112 -5.90 5.10 -11.64
CA PHE A 112 -7.30 4.69 -11.58
C PHE A 112 -8.20 5.81 -12.08
N THR A 113 -9.19 5.44 -12.88
CA THR A 113 -10.11 6.38 -13.52
C THR A 113 -11.53 6.20 -13.00
N ALA A 114 -12.13 7.29 -12.53
CA ALA A 114 -13.56 7.35 -12.21
C ALA A 114 -14.29 8.19 -13.27
N GLY A 115 -15.30 7.59 -13.90
CA GLY A 115 -16.06 8.20 -14.98
C GLY A 115 -17.46 8.63 -14.57
N VAL A 116 -18.23 9.18 -15.52
CA VAL A 116 -19.62 9.60 -15.30
C VAL A 116 -20.54 8.47 -14.83
N GLY A 117 -20.22 7.23 -15.18
CA GLY A 117 -20.94 6.03 -14.71
C GLY A 117 -20.80 5.80 -13.19
N ASP A 118 -19.70 6.25 -12.59
CA ASP A 118 -19.45 6.13 -11.15
C ASP A 118 -20.12 7.27 -10.37
N SER A 119 -20.16 8.48 -10.96
CA SER A 119 -20.93 9.60 -10.41
C SER A 119 -21.15 10.73 -11.42
N PHE A 120 -22.34 11.33 -11.41
CA PHE A 120 -22.61 12.59 -12.11
C PHE A 120 -21.94 13.81 -11.47
N ILE A 121 -21.60 13.77 -10.18
CA ILE A 121 -20.99 14.89 -9.44
C ILE A 121 -19.46 14.83 -9.59
N ALA A 122 -18.87 15.87 -10.18
CA ALA A 122 -17.42 15.92 -10.47
C ALA A 122 -16.55 15.71 -9.21
N ILE A 123 -16.78 16.47 -8.13
CA ILE A 123 -16.00 16.34 -6.89
C ILE A 123 -16.08 14.90 -6.34
N LYS A 124 -17.25 14.25 -6.47
CA LYS A 124 -17.41 12.85 -6.05
C LYS A 124 -16.61 11.90 -6.95
N ARG A 125 -16.56 12.12 -8.26
CA ARG A 125 -15.68 11.35 -9.16
C ARG A 125 -14.22 11.52 -8.77
N LEU A 126 -13.78 12.73 -8.45
CA LEU A 126 -12.38 12.98 -8.10
C LEU A 126 -12.00 12.22 -6.84
N ARG A 127 -12.88 12.25 -5.82
CA ARG A 127 -12.71 11.41 -4.62
C ARG A 127 -12.64 9.92 -4.95
N LEU A 128 -13.56 9.41 -5.78
CA LEU A 128 -13.55 8.00 -6.19
C LEU A 128 -12.26 7.64 -6.94
N ALA A 129 -11.74 8.54 -7.77
CA ALA A 129 -10.50 8.35 -8.49
C ALA A 129 -9.30 8.29 -7.54
N ASN A 130 -9.21 9.23 -6.59
CA ASN A 130 -8.22 9.23 -5.52
C ASN A 130 -8.25 7.92 -4.72
N GLU A 131 -9.41 7.55 -4.20
CA GLU A 131 -9.58 6.34 -3.41
C GLU A 131 -9.28 5.06 -4.21
N GLY A 132 -9.66 5.05 -5.48
CA GLY A 132 -9.41 3.96 -6.40
C GLY A 132 -7.92 3.80 -6.69
N SER A 133 -7.20 4.90 -6.93
CA SER A 133 -5.77 4.90 -7.20
C SER A 133 -4.96 4.35 -6.02
N ALA A 134 -5.31 4.75 -4.79
CA ALA A 134 -4.72 4.21 -3.57
C ALA A 134 -5.02 2.71 -3.42
N ARG A 135 -6.27 2.29 -3.69
CA ARG A 135 -6.67 0.88 -3.61
C ARG A 135 -5.88 0.01 -4.57
N VAL A 136 -5.77 0.39 -5.85
CA VAL A 136 -5.03 -0.40 -6.83
C VAL A 136 -3.53 -0.40 -6.55
N ASN A 137 -3.00 0.67 -5.93
CA ASN A 137 -1.62 0.71 -5.45
C ASN A 137 -1.37 -0.33 -4.36
N ILE A 138 -2.27 -0.42 -3.38
CA ILE A 138 -2.21 -1.43 -2.31
C ILE A 138 -2.35 -2.85 -2.88
N ILE A 139 -3.24 -3.06 -3.87
CA ILE A 139 -3.35 -4.36 -4.57
C ILE A 139 -2.00 -4.75 -5.20
N ALA A 140 -1.36 -3.82 -5.90
CA ALA A 140 -0.06 -4.06 -6.52
C ALA A 140 1.03 -4.35 -5.47
N MET A 141 1.03 -3.66 -4.33
CA MET A 141 1.93 -3.95 -3.21
C MET A 141 1.72 -5.35 -2.62
N LEU A 142 0.47 -5.74 -2.37
CA LEU A 142 0.14 -7.11 -1.92
C LEU A 142 0.64 -8.15 -2.94
N LYS A 143 0.50 -7.86 -4.24
CA LYS A 143 1.06 -8.73 -5.28
C LYS A 143 2.58 -8.86 -5.17
N ARG A 144 3.32 -7.76 -4.98
CA ARG A 144 4.78 -7.79 -4.75
C ARG A 144 5.16 -8.62 -3.52
N LEU A 145 4.42 -8.51 -2.42
CA LEU A 145 4.64 -9.33 -1.23
C LEU A 145 4.38 -10.83 -1.47
N SER A 146 3.43 -11.18 -2.34
CA SER A 146 3.17 -12.58 -2.68
C SER A 146 4.27 -13.21 -3.52
N ASP A 147 4.96 -12.40 -4.32
CA ASP A 147 6.07 -12.84 -5.18
C ASP A 147 7.39 -12.91 -4.40
N LEU A 148 7.49 -12.22 -3.26
CA LEU A 148 8.65 -12.23 -2.37
C LEU A 148 8.84 -13.61 -1.72
N LYS A 149 10.07 -14.13 -1.78
CA LYS A 149 10.50 -15.33 -1.06
C LYS A 149 11.45 -14.93 0.04
N ILE A 150 11.12 -15.27 1.28
CA ILE A 150 11.99 -14.98 2.41
C ILE A 150 12.85 -16.21 2.63
N GLU A 151 14.15 -16.09 2.34
CA GLU A 151 15.10 -17.15 2.65
C GLU A 151 15.12 -17.41 4.16
N ALA A 152 14.89 -18.66 4.55
CA ALA A 152 15.01 -19.07 5.95
C ALA A 152 16.45 -18.84 6.43
N ARG A 153 16.62 -18.34 7.66
CA ARG A 153 17.93 -18.24 8.30
C ARG A 153 18.58 -19.62 8.27
N GLN A 154 19.75 -19.74 7.62
CA GLN A 154 20.63 -20.87 7.86
C GLN A 154 21.09 -20.76 9.32
N VAL A 155 20.49 -21.56 10.20
CA VAL A 155 20.98 -21.72 11.56
C VAL A 155 22.27 -22.53 11.44
N SER A 156 23.42 -21.85 11.44
CA SER A 156 24.71 -22.52 11.61
C SER A 156 24.73 -23.13 13.02
N LEU A 157 24.39 -24.42 13.11
CA LEU A 157 24.68 -25.24 14.28
C LEU A 157 26.18 -25.52 14.27
N ASN A 158 26.95 -24.67 14.95
CA ASN A 158 28.32 -25.00 15.30
C ASN A 158 28.25 -25.89 16.55
N ASN A 159 28.51 -27.19 16.37
CA ASN A 159 28.82 -28.13 17.44
C ASN A 159 30.27 -27.95 17.91
#